data_AF-A0A9D8R322-F1
#
_entry.id   AF-A0A9D8R322-F1
#
_cell.length_a   1.000
_cell.length_b   1.000
_cell.length_c   1.000
_cell.angle_alpha   90.00
_cell.angle_beta   90.00
_cell.angle_gamma   90.00
#
_symmetry.space_group_name_H-M   'P 1'
#
loop_
_entity.id
_entity.type
_entity.pdbx_description
1 polymer ?
#
loop_
_entity_poly.entity_id
_entity_poly.type
_entity_poly.pdbx_seq_one_letter_code
_entity_poly.pdbx_strand_id
1 'polypeptide(L)'
;MGKLSWAFSILLLVTVSCLRQEQSGRETIDIVKEIAADSSLPESKLLSGFTRLPSGGDIAIIGSSVSCVQLGQSFLSCDEYENVRGMKRSDDLMDFAGETFSLMCDTACTPYDEFLQEKGEKALRESAVRKVLAALSQKCSVSIYDLEGNQEKNPAKMIILADPWLLQYGKFDIDTLFTLTSCKVPVFSPQGLMMDAAFAGERKYFNIGIIGAPSCVGKGIYRSIFDAKAKEHGIVGARFFEASADKASANIIGSFLDSYIQSGRTEPLDAILVDDWDLDMERLEQDLQAVRDFSREESMLYGKLVSPVFLLAGSSSLTMSACYEKLRELSLFTHRIALPELKSYTFSATPAGSETPFLLIPSDNV
;
A
#
# COMPACT_ATOMS: atom_id res chain seq x y z
N MET A 1 -0.96 24.26 64.97
CA MET A 1 -1.45 22.92 64.60
C MET A 1 -2.23 23.04 63.30
N GLY A 2 -1.76 22.34 62.26
CA GLY A 2 -2.52 21.92 61.08
C GLY A 2 -3.04 22.99 60.13
N LYS A 3 -2.39 23.13 58.96
CA LYS A 3 -3.06 23.14 57.66
C LYS A 3 -2.03 22.91 56.53
N LEU A 4 -1.99 21.67 56.06
CA LEU A 4 -1.44 21.24 54.78
C LEU A 4 -2.16 22.00 53.65
N SER A 5 -1.42 22.68 52.79
CA SER A 5 -1.91 23.11 51.47
C SER A 5 -1.29 22.18 50.44
N TRP A 6 -2.04 21.17 50.02
CA TRP A 6 -1.68 20.31 48.90
C TRP A 6 -2.08 21.00 47.60
N ALA A 7 -1.11 21.13 46.70
CA ALA A 7 -1.28 21.57 45.33
C ALA A 7 -2.08 20.52 44.55
N PHE A 8 -3.19 20.93 43.94
CA PHE A 8 -3.90 20.15 42.93
C PHE A 8 -3.43 20.64 41.56
N SER A 9 -2.37 20.02 41.04
CA SER A 9 -2.02 20.12 39.62
C SER A 9 -2.91 19.15 38.84
N ILE A 10 -3.96 19.69 38.23
CA ILE A 10 -4.80 18.95 37.27
C ILE A 10 -3.97 18.79 35.99
N LEU A 11 -3.48 17.57 35.77
CA LEU A 11 -2.84 17.16 34.53
C LEU A 11 -3.95 16.99 33.47
N LEU A 12 -4.06 17.95 32.55
CA LEU A 12 -4.95 17.85 31.39
C LEU A 12 -4.36 16.79 30.44
N LEU A 13 -4.96 15.59 30.42
CA LEU A 13 -4.70 14.59 29.39
C LEU A 13 -5.22 15.12 28.05
N VAL A 14 -4.31 15.62 27.20
CA VAL A 14 -4.59 15.87 25.79
C VAL A 14 -4.71 14.51 25.11
N THR A 15 -5.94 14.03 24.96
CA THR A 15 -6.24 12.93 24.05
C THR A 15 -6.00 13.44 22.63
N VAL A 16 -4.88 13.04 22.03
CA VAL A 16 -4.66 13.13 20.59
C VAL A 16 -5.63 12.16 19.93
N SER A 17 -6.87 12.60 19.76
CA SER A 17 -7.83 11.92 18.91
C SER A 17 -7.37 12.19 17.49
N CYS A 18 -6.79 11.18 16.83
CA CYS A 18 -6.68 11.16 15.38
C CYS A 18 -8.10 11.28 14.82
N LEU A 19 -8.55 12.51 14.59
CA LEU A 19 -9.72 12.77 13.76
C LEU A 19 -9.36 12.29 12.35
N ARG A 20 -9.82 11.10 12.01
CA ARG A 20 -9.85 10.62 10.63
C ARG A 20 -10.79 11.57 9.89
N GLN A 21 -10.19 12.50 9.14
CA GLN A 21 -10.90 13.56 8.46
C GLN A 21 -11.79 12.95 7.37
N GLU A 22 -13.09 13.24 7.40
CA GLU A 22 -13.99 12.96 6.29
C GLU A 22 -13.39 13.58 5.02
N GLN A 23 -13.14 12.77 3.99
CA GLN A 23 -12.85 13.28 2.65
C GLN A 23 -14.10 14.02 2.15
N SER A 24 -14.23 15.29 2.49
CA SER A 24 -15.39 16.10 2.14
C SER A 24 -15.52 16.18 0.61
N GLY A 25 -16.58 15.56 0.07
CA GLY A 25 -17.07 15.80 -1.30
C GLY A 25 -17.08 14.60 -2.25
N ARG A 26 -16.43 13.47 -1.93
CA ARG A 26 -16.53 12.26 -2.79
C ARG A 26 -17.70 11.41 -2.33
N GLU A 27 -18.66 11.16 -3.22
CA GLU A 27 -19.76 10.24 -2.95
C GLU A 27 -19.30 8.79 -3.05
N THR A 28 -19.66 7.97 -2.06
CA THR A 28 -19.41 6.53 -2.06
C THR A 28 -20.31 5.81 -3.07
N ILE A 29 -19.84 4.70 -3.63
CA ILE A 29 -20.60 3.89 -4.60
C ILE A 29 -21.82 3.17 -3.97
N ASP A 30 -22.79 2.81 -4.82
CA ASP A 30 -24.09 2.26 -4.38
C ASP A 30 -23.95 0.95 -3.61
N ILE A 31 -23.11 0.01 -4.08
CA ILE A 31 -22.87 -1.26 -3.38
C ILE A 31 -22.39 -1.06 -1.93
N VAL A 32 -21.61 -0.02 -1.64
CA VAL A 32 -21.18 0.28 -0.27
C VAL A 32 -22.36 0.76 0.58
N LYS A 33 -23.22 1.62 0.01
CA LYS A 33 -24.43 2.10 0.69
C LYS A 33 -25.39 0.95 0.98
N GLU A 34 -25.60 0.06 0.02
CA GLU A 34 -26.46 -1.12 0.13
C GLU A 34 -25.97 -2.07 1.23
N ILE A 35 -24.69 -2.46 1.20
CA ILE A 35 -24.10 -3.35 2.21
C ILE A 35 -24.15 -2.71 3.61
N ALA A 36 -23.89 -1.41 3.71
CA ALA A 36 -23.92 -0.70 4.99
C ALA A 36 -25.34 -0.54 5.56
N ALA A 37 -26.36 -0.43 4.70
CA ALA A 37 -27.75 -0.22 5.10
C ALA A 37 -28.47 -1.52 5.48
N ASP A 38 -28.11 -2.65 4.87
CA ASP A 38 -28.79 -3.93 5.08
C ASP A 38 -27.90 -4.99 5.73
N SER A 39 -28.05 -5.11 7.05
CA SER A 39 -27.37 -6.13 7.87
C SER A 39 -27.72 -7.58 7.55
N SER A 40 -28.77 -7.83 6.77
CA SER A 40 -29.19 -9.17 6.37
C SER A 40 -28.34 -9.74 5.22
N LEU A 41 -27.68 -8.86 4.45
CA LEU A 41 -26.84 -9.23 3.32
C LEU A 41 -25.63 -10.08 3.76
N PRO A 42 -25.22 -11.08 2.96
CA PRO A 42 -24.05 -11.91 3.25
C PRO A 42 -22.77 -11.10 3.51
N GLU A 43 -22.55 -10.05 2.73
CA GLU A 43 -21.39 -9.16 2.83
C GLU A 43 -21.37 -8.38 4.15
N SER A 44 -22.53 -7.88 4.60
CA SER A 44 -22.62 -7.20 5.89
C SER A 44 -22.34 -8.16 7.04
N LYS A 45 -22.85 -9.39 6.97
CA LYS A 45 -22.56 -10.45 7.96
C LYS A 45 -21.08 -10.80 7.97
N LEU A 46 -20.47 -10.96 6.79
CA LEU A 46 -19.05 -11.22 6.63
C LEU A 46 -18.22 -10.14 7.34
N LEU A 47 -18.46 -8.87 7.03
CA LEU A 47 -17.71 -7.74 7.59
C LEU A 47 -17.87 -7.62 9.11
N SER A 48 -19.06 -7.88 9.64
CA SER A 48 -19.32 -7.86 11.09
C SER A 48 -18.50 -8.91 11.85
N GLY A 49 -18.12 -10.01 11.18
CA GLY A 49 -17.23 -11.04 11.71
C GLY A 49 -15.80 -10.56 12.00
N PHE A 50 -15.38 -9.42 11.42
CA PHE A 50 -14.05 -8.84 11.59
C PHE A 50 -14.02 -7.62 12.53
N THR A 51 -14.99 -7.53 13.43
CA THR A 51 -14.91 -6.61 14.59
C THR A 51 -13.76 -7.01 15.54
N ARG A 52 -13.39 -8.30 15.54
CA ARG A 52 -12.16 -8.83 16.14
C ARG A 52 -11.38 -9.61 15.09
N LEU A 53 -10.09 -9.32 14.97
CA LEU A 53 -9.24 -9.92 13.94
C LEU A 53 -8.74 -11.31 14.36
N PRO A 54 -8.74 -12.29 13.45
CA PRO A 54 -8.14 -13.60 13.70
C PRO A 54 -6.61 -13.52 13.62
N SER A 55 -5.91 -14.17 14.54
CA SER A 55 -4.44 -14.31 14.46
C SER A 55 -3.99 -15.27 13.36
N GLY A 56 -4.80 -16.29 13.03
CA GLY A 56 -4.50 -17.31 12.01
C GLY A 56 -4.99 -17.02 10.59
N GLY A 57 -5.37 -15.77 10.28
CA GLY A 57 -5.74 -15.37 8.92
C GLY A 57 -4.52 -15.07 8.04
N ASP A 58 -4.72 -15.01 6.73
CA ASP A 58 -3.66 -14.70 5.76
C ASP A 58 -3.46 -13.17 5.65
N ILE A 59 -2.29 -12.75 5.15
CA ILE A 59 -2.07 -11.37 4.69
C ILE A 59 -2.36 -11.35 3.19
N ALA A 60 -3.43 -10.68 2.77
CA ALA A 60 -3.81 -10.65 1.37
C ALA A 60 -3.11 -9.50 0.62
N ILE A 61 -2.50 -9.81 -0.51
CA ILE A 61 -1.90 -8.85 -1.44
C ILE A 61 -2.76 -8.82 -2.69
N ILE A 62 -3.39 -7.69 -2.99
CA ILE A 62 -4.33 -7.53 -4.10
C ILE A 62 -3.74 -6.53 -5.10
N GLY A 63 -3.65 -6.93 -6.36
CA GLY A 63 -3.05 -6.13 -7.42
C GLY A 63 -2.84 -6.94 -8.69
N SER A 64 -2.11 -6.36 -9.65
CA SER A 64 -1.60 -7.05 -10.82
C SER A 64 -0.67 -8.19 -10.42
N SER A 65 -0.52 -9.19 -11.30
CA SER A 65 0.34 -10.34 -11.03
C SER A 65 1.78 -9.93 -10.72
N VAL A 66 2.30 -8.91 -11.41
CA VAL A 66 3.65 -8.39 -11.21
C VAL A 66 3.81 -7.81 -9.80
N SER A 67 2.94 -6.87 -9.41
CA SER A 67 2.99 -6.26 -8.09
C SER A 67 2.78 -7.26 -6.95
N CYS A 68 1.84 -8.20 -7.10
CA CYS A 68 1.59 -9.24 -6.10
C CYS A 68 2.81 -10.15 -5.89
N VAL A 69 3.42 -10.64 -6.97
CA VAL A 69 4.56 -11.56 -6.90
C VAL A 69 5.79 -10.87 -6.33
N GLN A 70 6.15 -9.68 -6.82
CA GLN A 70 7.33 -8.96 -6.36
C GLN A 70 7.24 -8.56 -4.88
N LEU A 71 6.09 -8.02 -4.45
CA LEU A 71 5.90 -7.68 -3.05
C LEU A 71 5.84 -8.93 -2.18
N GLY A 72 5.17 -10.00 -2.63
CA GLY A 72 5.13 -11.29 -1.94
C GLY A 72 6.52 -11.88 -1.71
N GLN A 73 7.38 -11.85 -2.74
CA GLN A 73 8.77 -12.29 -2.64
C GLN A 73 9.57 -11.45 -1.64
N SER A 74 9.36 -10.13 -1.63
CA SER A 74 10.01 -9.23 -0.66
C SER A 74 9.70 -9.63 0.79
N PHE A 75 8.45 -10.02 1.08
CA PHE A 75 8.04 -10.50 2.40
C PHE A 75 8.71 -11.82 2.81
N LEU A 76 9.03 -12.71 1.85
CA LEU A 76 9.65 -14.00 2.16
C LEU A 76 11.09 -13.88 2.69
N SER A 77 11.78 -12.82 2.31
CA SER A 77 13.19 -12.57 2.65
C SER A 77 13.39 -11.41 3.61
N CYS A 78 12.32 -10.87 4.19
CA CYS A 78 12.40 -9.70 5.06
C CYS A 78 12.98 -10.06 6.43
N ASP A 79 14.05 -9.35 6.81
CA ASP A 79 14.73 -9.40 8.11
C ASP A 79 15.22 -7.98 8.44
N GLU A 80 14.28 -7.09 8.73
CA GLU A 80 14.54 -5.71 9.16
C GLU A 80 14.39 -5.54 10.68
N TYR A 81 13.79 -6.50 11.39
CA TYR A 81 13.43 -6.37 12.79
C TYR A 81 13.94 -7.52 13.66
N GLU A 82 14.24 -7.19 14.92
CA GLU A 82 14.58 -8.19 15.92
C GLU A 82 13.28 -8.74 16.49
N ASN A 83 13.00 -10.01 16.23
CA ASN A 83 11.66 -10.56 16.36
C ASN A 83 11.15 -10.60 17.81
N VAL A 84 12.05 -10.69 18.80
CA VAL A 84 11.65 -10.73 20.22
C VAL A 84 11.25 -9.35 20.72
N ARG A 85 12.06 -8.31 20.54
CA ARG A 85 11.80 -6.96 21.10
C ARG A 85 11.17 -6.00 20.10
N GLY A 86 11.18 -6.32 18.81
CA GLY A 86 10.60 -5.53 17.72
C GLY A 86 11.37 -4.26 17.44
N MET A 87 12.67 -4.27 17.72
CA MET A 87 13.55 -3.16 17.40
C MET A 87 13.93 -3.26 15.92
N LYS A 88 14.00 -2.12 15.23
CA LYS A 88 14.43 -2.07 13.83
C LYS A 88 15.92 -2.38 13.70
N ARG A 89 16.23 -3.67 13.57
CA ARG A 89 17.56 -4.26 13.38
C ARG A 89 17.38 -5.74 13.08
N SER A 90 18.00 -6.24 12.02
CA SER A 90 18.07 -7.68 11.68
C SER A 90 18.51 -8.57 12.86
N ASP A 91 17.95 -9.77 12.93
CA ASP A 91 18.34 -10.86 13.84
C ASP A 91 18.62 -12.20 13.15
N ASP A 92 18.82 -12.17 11.82
CA ASP A 92 19.02 -13.31 10.93
C ASP A 92 17.80 -14.26 10.86
N LEU A 93 16.62 -13.81 11.30
CA LEU A 93 15.36 -14.56 11.19
C LEU A 93 14.33 -13.77 10.38
N MET A 94 13.56 -14.49 9.57
CA MET A 94 12.51 -13.86 8.76
C MET A 94 11.44 -13.24 9.65
N ASP A 95 11.19 -11.95 9.45
CA ASP A 95 10.26 -11.12 10.23
C ASP A 95 8.81 -11.64 10.20
N PHE A 96 8.45 -12.34 9.12
CA PHE A 96 7.13 -12.89 8.88
C PHE A 96 7.08 -14.41 9.02
N ALA A 97 7.98 -15.00 9.82
CA ALA A 97 7.97 -16.43 10.10
C ALA A 97 6.56 -16.90 10.57
N GLY A 98 6.08 -17.98 9.97
CA GLY A 98 4.76 -18.56 10.25
C GLY A 98 3.60 -17.91 9.50
N GLU A 99 3.81 -16.78 8.81
CA GLU A 99 2.77 -16.09 8.07
C GLU A 99 2.48 -16.72 6.70
N THR A 100 1.24 -16.56 6.24
CA THR A 100 0.82 -16.92 4.88
C THR A 100 0.37 -15.67 4.15
N PHE A 101 0.94 -15.44 2.98
CA PHE A 101 0.55 -14.36 2.08
C PHE A 101 -0.31 -14.90 0.95
N SER A 102 -1.55 -14.42 0.87
CA SER A 102 -2.46 -14.73 -0.22
C SER A 102 -2.26 -13.70 -1.34
N LEU A 103 -1.56 -14.09 -2.41
CA LEU A 103 -1.38 -13.29 -3.62
C LEU A 103 -2.65 -13.37 -4.45
N MET A 104 -3.41 -12.28 -4.55
CA MET A 104 -4.68 -12.22 -5.28
C MET A 104 -4.52 -11.37 -6.54
N CYS A 105 -4.06 -12.02 -7.61
CA CYS A 105 -3.70 -11.43 -8.89
C CYS A 105 -4.94 -11.05 -9.71
N ASP A 106 -5.04 -9.80 -10.11
CA ASP A 106 -6.22 -9.22 -10.76
C ASP A 106 -6.18 -9.30 -12.29
N THR A 107 -6.33 -10.49 -12.85
CA THR A 107 -6.37 -10.63 -14.32
C THR A 107 -7.67 -10.13 -14.94
N ALA A 108 -8.75 -10.02 -14.15
CA ALA A 108 -10.05 -9.53 -14.60
C ALA A 108 -10.07 -8.03 -14.91
N CYS A 109 -9.24 -7.21 -14.25
CA CYS A 109 -9.21 -5.77 -14.46
C CYS A 109 -7.87 -5.22 -14.95
N THR A 110 -6.81 -6.03 -15.04
CA THR A 110 -5.54 -5.59 -15.63
C THR A 110 -5.50 -5.80 -17.15
N PRO A 111 -4.94 -4.85 -17.94
CA PRO A 111 -4.37 -3.56 -17.52
C PRO A 111 -5.44 -2.56 -17.04
N TYR A 112 -5.19 -1.92 -15.88
CA TYR A 112 -6.20 -1.08 -15.23
C TYR A 112 -6.60 0.16 -16.02
N ASP A 113 -5.69 0.71 -16.81
CA ASP A 113 -5.98 1.87 -17.66
C ASP A 113 -6.89 1.51 -18.83
N GLU A 114 -6.71 0.34 -19.44
CA GLU A 114 -7.61 -0.17 -20.47
C GLU A 114 -8.98 -0.48 -19.88
N PHE A 115 -9.03 -1.14 -18.72
CA PHE A 115 -10.28 -1.41 -18.01
C PHE A 115 -11.02 -0.11 -17.64
N LEU A 116 -10.28 0.91 -17.17
CA LEU A 116 -10.84 2.22 -16.85
C LEU A 116 -11.43 2.91 -18.09
N GLN A 117 -10.77 2.81 -19.24
CA GLN A 117 -11.28 3.34 -20.50
C GLN A 117 -12.52 2.60 -20.99
N GLU A 118 -12.57 1.28 -20.84
CA GLU A 118 -13.67 0.45 -21.35
C GLU A 118 -14.91 0.46 -20.44
N LYS A 119 -14.71 0.32 -19.12
CA LYS A 119 -15.79 0.13 -18.13
C LYS A 119 -16.05 1.35 -17.25
N GLY A 120 -15.11 2.29 -17.21
CA GLY A 120 -15.22 3.52 -16.43
C GLY A 120 -14.82 3.37 -14.95
N GLU A 121 -14.70 4.51 -14.28
CA GLU A 121 -14.24 4.59 -12.89
C GLU A 121 -15.13 3.80 -11.93
N LYS A 122 -16.46 3.92 -12.04
CA LYS A 122 -17.41 3.25 -11.14
C LYS A 122 -17.19 1.74 -11.11
N ALA A 123 -16.96 1.12 -12.26
CA ALA A 123 -16.71 -0.31 -12.35
C ALA A 123 -15.41 -0.73 -11.64
N LEU A 124 -14.35 0.07 -11.74
CA LEU A 124 -13.09 -0.22 -11.05
C LEU A 124 -13.22 -0.06 -9.53
N ARG A 125 -13.99 0.94 -9.07
CA ARG A 125 -14.32 1.14 -7.65
C ARG A 125 -15.09 -0.05 -7.07
N GLU A 126 -16.16 -0.47 -7.75
CA GLU A 126 -16.94 -1.64 -7.36
C GLU A 126 -16.09 -2.91 -7.35
N SER A 127 -15.25 -3.08 -8.37
CA SER A 127 -14.34 -4.20 -8.48
C SER A 127 -13.37 -4.26 -7.29
N ALA A 128 -12.75 -3.15 -6.91
CA ALA A 128 -11.86 -3.09 -5.76
C ALA A 128 -12.55 -3.48 -4.43
N VAL A 129 -13.79 -3.00 -4.20
CA VAL A 129 -14.58 -3.37 -3.03
C VAL A 129 -14.87 -4.87 -3.01
N ARG A 130 -15.31 -5.43 -4.14
CA ARG A 130 -15.60 -6.88 -4.25
C ARG A 130 -14.35 -7.74 -4.04
N LYS A 131 -13.16 -7.29 -4.46
CA LYS A 131 -11.90 -8.01 -4.24
C LYS A 131 -11.53 -8.09 -2.77
N VAL A 132 -11.74 -7.00 -2.03
CA VAL A 132 -11.55 -6.98 -0.58
C VAL A 132 -12.55 -7.91 0.13
N LEU A 133 -13.82 -7.92 -0.29
CA LEU A 133 -14.81 -8.87 0.25
C LEU A 133 -14.41 -10.33 -0.03
N ALA A 134 -13.94 -10.64 -1.23
CA ALA A 134 -13.41 -11.96 -1.56
C ALA A 134 -12.17 -12.32 -0.73
N ALA A 135 -11.30 -11.35 -0.43
CA ALA A 135 -10.14 -11.56 0.44
C ALA A 135 -10.55 -11.94 1.87
N LEU A 136 -11.61 -11.34 2.39
CA LEU A 136 -12.17 -11.64 3.72
C LEU A 136 -12.99 -12.93 3.76
N SER A 137 -13.59 -13.34 2.64
CA SER A 137 -14.37 -14.57 2.56
C SER A 137 -13.54 -15.82 2.87
N GLN A 138 -14.16 -16.84 3.45
CA GLN A 138 -13.56 -18.18 3.60
C GLN A 138 -13.71 -19.05 2.35
N LYS A 139 -14.37 -18.53 1.31
CA LYS A 139 -14.67 -19.25 0.08
C LYS A 139 -13.93 -18.70 -1.11
N CYS A 140 -13.49 -19.59 -1.99
CA CYS A 140 -13.05 -19.31 -3.35
C CYS A 140 -13.62 -20.37 -4.31
N SER A 141 -13.52 -20.09 -5.60
CA SER A 141 -14.01 -20.95 -6.66
C SER A 141 -12.91 -21.90 -7.13
N VAL A 142 -13.27 -23.15 -7.41
CA VAL A 142 -12.33 -24.13 -8.00
C VAL A 142 -12.02 -23.78 -9.47
N SER A 143 -12.99 -23.20 -10.18
CA SER A 143 -12.85 -22.81 -11.59
C SER A 143 -13.81 -21.67 -11.96
N ILE A 144 -13.72 -21.17 -13.19
CA ILE A 144 -14.64 -20.14 -13.73
C ILE A 144 -16.11 -20.60 -13.81
N TYR A 145 -16.38 -21.90 -13.65
CA TYR A 145 -17.72 -22.49 -13.65
C TYR A 145 -18.26 -22.73 -12.24
N ASP A 146 -17.44 -22.57 -11.20
CA ASP A 146 -17.82 -22.75 -9.80
C ASP A 146 -18.29 -21.43 -9.19
N LEU A 147 -19.52 -21.03 -9.55
CA LEU A 147 -20.12 -19.76 -9.13
C LEU A 147 -20.42 -19.69 -7.63
N GLU A 148 -20.54 -20.85 -6.96
CA GLU A 148 -20.92 -20.94 -5.54
C GLU A 148 -19.72 -20.87 -4.58
N GLY A 149 -18.50 -21.02 -5.10
CA GLY A 149 -17.28 -20.99 -4.30
C GLY A 149 -17.16 -22.20 -3.38
N ASN A 150 -16.90 -23.38 -3.97
CA ASN A 150 -16.90 -24.65 -3.26
C ASN A 150 -15.55 -25.02 -2.61
N GLN A 151 -14.57 -24.12 -2.65
CA GLN A 151 -13.27 -24.32 -2.03
C GLN A 151 -13.07 -23.38 -0.84
N GLU A 152 -12.48 -23.93 0.22
CA GLU A 152 -12.13 -23.15 1.41
C GLU A 152 -10.76 -22.47 1.25
N LYS A 153 -10.66 -21.25 1.78
CA LYS A 153 -9.41 -20.53 1.99
C LYS A 153 -9.42 -19.82 3.33
N ASN A 154 -8.24 -19.43 3.80
CA ASN A 154 -8.14 -18.58 4.97
C ASN A 154 -8.68 -17.17 4.66
N PRO A 155 -9.41 -16.56 5.60
CA PRO A 155 -9.79 -15.16 5.48
C PRO A 155 -8.58 -14.26 5.74
N ALA A 156 -8.56 -13.09 5.10
CA ALA A 156 -7.49 -12.13 5.32
C ALA A 156 -7.61 -11.45 6.70
N LYS A 157 -6.50 -11.42 7.46
CA LYS A 157 -6.38 -10.61 8.69
C LYS A 157 -5.81 -9.21 8.44
N MET A 158 -5.21 -9.01 7.26
CA MET A 158 -4.64 -7.76 6.78
C MET A 158 -4.69 -7.76 5.26
N ILE A 159 -4.87 -6.58 4.65
CA ILE A 159 -4.96 -6.42 3.20
C ILE A 159 -3.98 -5.36 2.72
N ILE A 160 -3.32 -5.64 1.61
CA ILE A 160 -2.42 -4.72 0.90
C ILE A 160 -2.97 -4.52 -0.52
N LEU A 161 -3.32 -3.29 -0.86
CA LEU A 161 -3.63 -2.89 -2.24
C LEU A 161 -2.32 -2.49 -2.92
N ALA A 162 -1.72 -3.44 -3.64
CA ALA A 162 -0.36 -3.33 -4.14
C ALA A 162 -0.21 -2.37 -5.34
N ASP A 163 -1.29 -2.18 -6.12
CA ASP A 163 -1.29 -1.33 -7.31
C ASP A 163 -1.82 0.10 -7.03
N PRO A 164 -1.20 1.14 -7.62
CA PRO A 164 -1.61 2.53 -7.45
C PRO A 164 -3.04 2.79 -7.93
N TRP A 165 -3.51 2.04 -8.93
CA TRP A 165 -4.89 2.10 -9.44
C TRP A 165 -5.92 1.78 -8.37
N LEU A 166 -5.65 0.76 -7.55
CA LEU A 166 -6.54 0.35 -6.47
C LEU A 166 -6.54 1.36 -5.33
N LEU A 167 -5.41 2.02 -5.06
CA LEU A 167 -5.35 3.13 -4.11
C LEU A 167 -6.21 4.30 -4.58
N GLN A 168 -5.97 4.79 -5.81
CA GLN A 168 -6.65 5.97 -6.35
C GLN A 168 -8.17 5.77 -6.42
N TYR A 169 -8.59 4.63 -6.98
CA TYR A 169 -9.99 4.41 -7.28
C TYR A 169 -10.72 3.69 -6.16
N GLY A 170 -10.16 2.62 -5.57
CA GLY A 170 -10.87 1.75 -4.63
C GLY A 170 -10.76 2.12 -3.14
N LYS A 171 -9.63 2.66 -2.68
CA LYS A 171 -9.34 2.77 -1.23
C LYS A 171 -10.39 3.56 -0.46
N PHE A 172 -10.92 4.64 -1.04
CA PHE A 172 -11.95 5.47 -0.39
C PHE A 172 -13.22 4.67 -0.08
N ASP A 173 -13.73 3.90 -1.05
CA ASP A 173 -14.96 3.10 -0.87
C ASP A 173 -14.72 1.93 0.10
N ILE A 174 -13.54 1.32 0.04
CA ILE A 174 -13.13 0.26 0.99
C ILE A 174 -13.09 0.81 2.42
N ASP A 175 -12.43 1.96 2.63
CA ASP A 175 -12.35 2.60 3.96
C ASP A 175 -13.72 3.03 4.48
N THR A 176 -14.57 3.55 3.59
CA THR A 176 -15.94 3.93 3.91
C THR A 176 -16.75 2.71 4.35
N LEU A 177 -16.71 1.63 3.56
CA LEU A 177 -17.38 0.37 3.86
C LEU A 177 -16.92 -0.21 5.21
N PHE A 178 -15.61 -0.27 5.45
CA PHE A 178 -15.06 -0.81 6.69
C PHE A 178 -15.45 0.04 7.90
N THR A 179 -15.48 1.36 7.72
CA THR A 179 -15.91 2.28 8.79
C THR A 179 -17.39 2.10 9.11
N LEU A 180 -18.26 2.07 8.10
CA LEU A 180 -19.71 1.91 8.29
C LEU A 180 -20.10 0.54 8.86
N THR A 181 -19.32 -0.51 8.57
CA THR A 181 -19.58 -1.88 9.05
C THR A 181 -18.76 -2.26 10.29
N SER A 182 -17.98 -1.34 10.85
CA SER A 182 -17.07 -1.57 11.98
C SER A 182 -16.04 -2.70 11.75
N CYS A 183 -15.74 -3.04 10.49
CA CYS A 183 -14.66 -3.95 10.13
C CYS A 183 -13.31 -3.34 10.55
N LYS A 184 -12.49 -4.12 11.26
CA LYS A 184 -11.20 -3.65 11.79
C LYS A 184 -9.98 -4.11 10.99
N VAL A 185 -10.19 -4.79 9.86
CA VAL A 185 -9.07 -5.31 9.05
C VAL A 185 -8.25 -4.13 8.52
N PRO A 186 -6.94 -4.06 8.82
CA PRO A 186 -6.07 -3.02 8.29
C PRO A 186 -5.92 -3.17 6.77
N VAL A 187 -6.02 -2.05 6.06
CA VAL A 187 -5.83 -1.96 4.61
C VAL A 187 -4.72 -0.97 4.30
N PHE A 188 -3.63 -1.46 3.74
CA PHE A 188 -2.48 -0.66 3.33
C PHE A 188 -2.43 -0.50 1.82
N SER A 189 -1.68 0.50 1.37
CA SER A 189 -1.24 0.60 -0.02
C SER A 189 0.20 1.12 -0.03
N PRO A 190 1.13 0.46 -0.76
CA PRO A 190 2.53 0.87 -0.79
C PRO A 190 2.72 2.33 -1.22
N GLN A 191 1.95 2.78 -2.21
CA GLN A 191 2.01 4.16 -2.71
C GLN A 191 1.46 5.16 -1.71
N GLY A 192 0.43 4.77 -0.94
CA GLY A 192 -0.08 5.59 0.15
C GLY A 192 0.98 5.78 1.23
N LEU A 193 1.64 4.70 1.64
CA LEU A 193 2.69 4.70 2.66
C LEU A 193 3.91 5.53 2.24
N MET A 194 4.36 5.44 0.98
CA MET A 194 5.45 6.28 0.46
C MET A 194 5.13 7.77 0.53
N MET A 195 3.91 8.16 0.11
CA MET A 195 3.50 9.56 0.15
C MET A 195 3.33 10.04 1.60
N ASP A 196 2.79 9.20 2.48
CA ASP A 196 2.71 9.50 3.90
C ASP A 196 4.10 9.67 4.52
N ALA A 197 5.08 8.83 4.18
CA ALA A 197 6.46 8.99 4.62
C ALA A 197 7.08 10.31 4.15
N ALA A 198 6.69 10.81 2.97
CA ALA A 198 7.14 12.09 2.47
C ALA A 198 6.46 13.32 3.13
N PHE A 199 5.26 13.15 3.70
CA PHE A 199 4.48 14.29 4.23
C PHE A 199 4.29 14.30 5.75
N ALA A 200 4.35 13.14 6.42
CA ALA A 200 4.00 12.98 7.83
C ALA A 200 5.14 13.34 8.82
N GLY A 201 6.35 13.63 8.33
CA GLY A 201 7.48 14.02 9.18
C GLY A 201 7.37 15.45 9.74
N GLU A 202 8.17 15.78 10.75
CA GLU A 202 8.33 17.15 11.27
C GLU A 202 8.75 18.14 10.16
N ARG A 203 9.44 17.62 9.15
CA ARG A 203 9.80 18.33 7.93
C ARG A 203 8.92 17.85 6.78
N LYS A 204 8.19 18.79 6.19
CA LYS A 204 7.37 18.56 5.01
C LYS A 204 8.25 18.70 3.77
N TYR A 205 8.27 17.67 2.92
CA TYR A 205 8.96 17.70 1.64
C TYR A 205 8.06 18.34 0.58
N PHE A 206 8.61 19.27 -0.19
CA PHE A 206 7.83 20.07 -1.13
C PHE A 206 8.13 19.71 -2.58
N ASN A 207 9.34 19.26 -2.92
CA ASN A 207 9.69 18.84 -4.28
C ASN A 207 9.99 17.34 -4.29
N ILE A 208 9.03 16.55 -4.74
CA ILE A 208 9.10 15.08 -4.65
C ILE A 208 9.16 14.48 -6.05
N GLY A 209 10.13 13.59 -6.26
CA GLY A 209 10.21 12.72 -7.43
C GLY A 209 9.70 11.32 -7.12
N ILE A 210 9.12 10.64 -8.11
CA ILE A 210 8.87 9.19 -8.05
C ILE A 210 9.54 8.48 -9.22
N ILE A 211 10.23 7.39 -8.92
CA ILE A 211 10.66 6.39 -9.90
C ILE A 211 9.58 5.31 -9.92
N GLY A 212 8.70 5.38 -10.92
CA GLY A 212 7.49 4.59 -10.99
C GLY A 212 7.53 3.48 -12.03
N ALA A 213 6.65 2.49 -11.86
CA ALA A 213 6.49 1.41 -12.81
C ALA A 213 6.12 1.96 -14.21
N PRO A 214 6.69 1.44 -15.30
CA PRO A 214 6.42 1.91 -16.67
C PRO A 214 4.94 1.86 -17.06
N SER A 215 4.17 0.94 -16.47
CA SER A 215 2.74 0.81 -16.68
C SER A 215 1.92 1.95 -16.07
N CYS A 216 2.51 2.79 -15.22
CA CYS A 216 1.83 3.83 -14.45
C CYS A 216 2.35 5.25 -14.75
N VAL A 217 3.64 5.39 -15.02
CA VAL A 217 4.27 6.68 -15.35
C VAL A 217 3.64 7.30 -16.60
N GLY A 218 3.33 8.59 -16.56
CA GLY A 218 2.73 9.32 -17.66
C GLY A 218 1.21 9.13 -17.78
N LYS A 219 0.60 8.24 -16.98
CA LYS A 219 -0.86 8.05 -16.92
C LYS A 219 -1.55 8.94 -15.88
N GLY A 220 -0.77 9.77 -15.16
CA GLY A 220 -1.28 10.71 -14.16
C GLY A 220 -1.71 10.07 -12.83
N ILE A 221 -1.54 8.75 -12.67
CA ILE A 221 -1.99 8.01 -11.49
C ILE A 221 -1.23 8.44 -10.23
N TYR A 222 0.10 8.49 -10.28
CA TYR A 222 0.88 8.94 -9.12
C TYR A 222 0.67 10.42 -8.83
N ARG A 223 0.50 11.24 -9.86
CA ARG A 223 0.17 12.66 -9.69
C ARG A 223 -1.14 12.84 -8.92
N SER A 224 -2.16 12.07 -9.27
CA SER A 224 -3.45 12.11 -8.57
C SER A 224 -3.33 11.67 -7.11
N ILE A 225 -2.61 10.57 -6.85
CA ILE A 225 -2.33 10.09 -5.48
C ILE A 225 -1.57 11.15 -4.68
N PHE A 226 -0.54 11.75 -5.27
CA PHE A 226 0.26 12.82 -4.68
C PHE A 226 -0.62 14.02 -4.31
N ASP A 227 -1.46 14.52 -5.22
CA ASP A 227 -2.30 15.68 -4.97
C ASP A 227 -3.32 15.40 -3.84
N ALA A 228 -3.90 14.19 -3.81
CA ALA A 228 -4.80 13.76 -2.76
C ALA A 228 -4.09 13.70 -1.39
N LYS A 229 -2.89 13.13 -1.33
CA LYS A 229 -2.09 13.01 -0.11
C LYS A 229 -1.54 14.35 0.36
N ALA A 230 -1.06 15.20 -0.54
CA ALA A 230 -0.66 16.56 -0.21
C ALA A 230 -1.82 17.33 0.43
N LYS A 231 -3.04 17.20 -0.11
CA LYS A 231 -4.25 17.81 0.46
C LYS A 231 -4.58 17.25 1.84
N GLU A 232 -4.51 15.93 2.02
CA GLU A 232 -4.73 15.25 3.32
C GLU A 232 -3.79 15.80 4.41
N HIS A 233 -2.52 16.03 4.07
CA HIS A 233 -1.50 16.56 4.99
C HIS A 233 -1.43 18.10 5.05
N GLY A 234 -2.37 18.79 4.39
CA GLY A 234 -2.44 20.27 4.36
C GLY A 234 -1.21 20.92 3.72
N ILE A 235 -0.61 20.25 2.72
CA ILE A 235 0.55 20.73 1.97
C ILE A 235 0.08 21.55 0.77
N VAL A 236 0.55 22.80 0.69
CA VAL A 236 0.27 23.71 -0.41
C VAL A 236 1.56 24.03 -1.15
N GLY A 237 1.51 24.04 -2.49
CA GLY A 237 2.65 24.42 -3.33
C GLY A 237 3.68 23.32 -3.55
N ALA A 238 3.42 22.08 -3.09
CA ALA A 238 4.29 20.96 -3.39
C ALA A 238 4.28 20.62 -4.88
N ARG A 239 5.43 20.23 -5.38
CA ARG A 239 5.72 19.90 -6.77
C ARG A 239 6.04 18.42 -6.86
N PHE A 240 5.56 17.85 -7.96
CA PHE A 240 5.68 16.44 -8.24
C PHE A 240 6.33 16.22 -9.59
N PHE A 241 7.20 15.23 -9.67
CA PHE A 241 7.80 14.73 -10.90
C PHE A 241 7.77 13.20 -10.88
N GLU A 242 7.48 12.60 -12.03
CA GLU A 242 7.48 11.14 -12.20
C GLU A 242 8.29 10.78 -13.43
N ALA A 243 9.04 9.69 -13.34
CA ALA A 243 9.71 9.06 -14.46
C ALA A 243 9.88 7.57 -14.18
N SER A 244 10.09 6.78 -15.22
CA SER A 244 10.52 5.39 -15.06
C SER A 244 12.04 5.33 -15.03
N ALA A 245 12.59 4.33 -14.37
CA ALA A 245 14.04 4.12 -14.35
C ALA A 245 14.54 3.67 -15.73
N ASP A 246 15.67 4.26 -16.15
CA ASP A 246 16.52 3.62 -17.14
C ASP A 246 17.36 2.53 -16.44
N LYS A 247 16.81 1.32 -16.42
CA LYS A 247 17.43 0.16 -15.74
C LYS A 247 18.80 -0.23 -16.34
N ALA A 248 19.09 0.20 -17.58
CA ALA A 248 20.37 -0.04 -18.24
C ALA A 248 21.43 1.01 -17.87
N SER A 249 21.04 2.14 -17.27
CA SER A 249 21.97 3.17 -16.84
C SER A 249 22.93 2.64 -15.80
N ALA A 250 24.20 3.07 -15.87
CA ALA A 250 25.18 2.82 -14.82
C ALA A 250 24.77 3.52 -13.51
N ASN A 251 24.18 4.72 -13.61
CA ASN A 251 23.69 5.52 -12.49
C ASN A 251 22.21 5.87 -12.74
N ILE A 252 21.31 5.18 -12.01
CA ILE A 252 19.86 5.29 -12.21
C ILE A 252 19.36 6.63 -11.67
N ILE A 253 19.88 7.08 -10.53
CA ILE A 253 19.52 8.39 -9.95
C ILE A 253 19.97 9.53 -10.88
N GLY A 254 21.17 9.44 -11.46
CA GLY A 254 21.68 10.41 -12.44
C GLY A 254 20.77 10.52 -13.66
N SER A 255 20.39 9.39 -14.27
CA SER A 255 19.46 9.35 -15.41
C SER A 255 18.07 9.90 -15.07
N PHE A 256 17.58 9.64 -13.86
CA PHE A 256 16.36 10.24 -13.35
C PHE A 256 16.47 11.77 -13.23
N LEU A 257 17.59 12.28 -12.72
CA LEU A 257 17.85 13.72 -12.59
C LEU A 257 18.07 14.39 -13.95
N ASP A 258 18.64 13.70 -14.93
CA ASP A 258 18.67 14.19 -16.32
C ASP A 258 17.26 14.38 -16.86
N SER A 259 16.38 13.40 -16.67
CA SER A 259 14.97 13.50 -17.07
C SER A 259 14.26 14.66 -16.37
N TYR A 260 14.57 14.88 -15.08
CA TYR A 260 14.08 16.02 -14.31
C TYR A 260 14.50 17.36 -14.92
N ILE A 261 15.79 17.52 -15.26
CA ILE A 261 16.32 18.73 -15.91
C ILE A 261 15.71 18.93 -17.30
N GLN A 262 15.63 17.86 -18.11
CA GLN A 262 15.05 17.90 -19.46
C GLN A 262 13.58 18.32 -19.45
N SER A 263 12.85 18.05 -18.35
CA SER A 263 11.49 18.56 -18.14
C SER A 263 11.42 20.06 -17.80
N GLY A 264 12.56 20.76 -17.78
CA GLY A 264 12.67 22.19 -17.50
C GLY A 264 12.76 22.55 -16.02
N ARG A 265 12.99 21.56 -15.15
CA ARG A 265 13.03 21.76 -13.69
C ARG A 265 14.45 21.96 -13.22
N THR A 266 14.61 22.87 -12.25
CA THR A 266 15.94 23.27 -11.76
C THR A 266 16.02 23.35 -10.26
N GLU A 267 14.87 23.25 -9.58
CA GLU A 267 14.79 23.32 -8.13
C GLU A 267 15.22 22.00 -7.50
N PRO A 268 15.87 22.04 -6.32
CA PRO A 268 16.27 20.83 -5.62
C PRO A 268 15.06 19.96 -5.29
N LEU A 269 15.19 18.67 -5.54
CA LEU A 269 14.32 17.64 -4.99
C LEU A 269 14.63 17.46 -3.52
N ASP A 270 13.60 17.20 -2.73
CA ASP A 270 13.73 16.83 -1.33
C ASP A 270 13.55 15.32 -1.09
N ALA A 271 12.90 14.63 -2.04
CA ALA A 271 12.72 13.19 -1.94
C ALA A 271 12.67 12.53 -3.32
N ILE A 272 13.13 11.28 -3.38
CA ILE A 272 12.81 10.33 -4.43
C ILE A 272 12.11 9.12 -3.78
N LEU A 273 10.89 8.87 -4.24
CA LEU A 273 10.11 7.69 -3.88
C LEU A 273 10.28 6.63 -4.98
N VAL A 274 10.32 5.36 -4.62
CA VAL A 274 10.60 4.27 -5.56
C VAL A 274 9.46 3.25 -5.49
N ASP A 275 8.66 3.18 -6.55
CA ASP A 275 7.58 2.20 -6.72
C ASP A 275 7.88 1.12 -7.76
N ASP A 276 8.99 1.24 -8.48
CA ASP A 276 9.47 0.20 -9.39
C ASP A 276 10.19 -0.89 -8.58
N TRP A 277 9.47 -1.96 -8.31
CA TRP A 277 9.89 -3.09 -7.47
C TRP A 277 11.09 -3.87 -7.98
N ASP A 278 11.47 -3.71 -9.26
CA ASP A 278 12.68 -4.35 -9.80
C ASP A 278 13.96 -3.61 -9.41
N LEU A 279 13.86 -2.44 -8.79
CA LEU A 279 15.01 -1.63 -8.44
C LEU A 279 15.57 -2.04 -7.08
N ASP A 280 16.88 -2.26 -7.06
CA ASP A 280 17.65 -2.49 -5.85
C ASP A 280 17.87 -1.16 -5.12
N MET A 281 17.31 -1.06 -3.91
CA MET A 281 17.42 0.12 -3.07
C MET A 281 18.87 0.38 -2.63
N GLU A 282 19.68 -0.65 -2.39
CA GLU A 282 21.10 -0.46 -2.01
C GLU A 282 21.88 0.19 -3.14
N ARG A 283 21.61 -0.23 -4.38
CA ARG A 283 22.20 0.39 -5.57
C ARG A 283 21.77 1.85 -5.71
N LEU A 284 20.50 2.16 -5.50
CA LEU A 284 20.01 3.55 -5.56
C LEU A 284 20.62 4.43 -4.47
N GLU A 285 20.86 3.87 -3.28
CA GLU A 285 21.57 4.57 -2.21
C GLU A 285 23.03 4.87 -2.59
N GLN A 286 23.73 3.92 -3.22
CA GLN A 286 25.09 4.13 -3.74
C GLN A 286 25.13 5.22 -4.82
N ASP A 287 24.18 5.20 -5.75
CA ASP A 287 24.03 6.23 -6.78
C ASP A 287 23.79 7.62 -6.15
N LEU A 288 22.92 7.70 -5.14
CA LEU A 288 22.65 8.93 -4.40
C LEU A 288 23.87 9.43 -3.62
N GLN A 289 24.65 8.52 -3.02
CA GLN A 289 25.91 8.88 -2.36
C GLN A 289 26.90 9.46 -3.38
N ALA A 290 26.99 8.91 -4.59
CA ALA A 290 27.85 9.43 -5.64
C ALA A 290 27.47 10.87 -6.04
N VAL A 291 26.16 11.16 -6.14
CA VAL A 291 25.65 12.52 -6.41
C VAL A 291 25.98 13.50 -5.27
N ARG A 292 26.07 13.03 -4.02
CA ARG A 292 26.38 13.88 -2.85
C ARG A 292 27.87 14.07 -2.58
N ASP A 293 28.73 13.23 -3.13
CA ASP A 293 30.17 13.28 -2.92
C ASP A 293 30.82 14.34 -3.81
N PHE A 294 31.19 15.49 -3.23
CA PHE A 294 31.82 16.62 -3.93
C PHE A 294 33.12 16.28 -4.69
N SER A 295 33.74 15.12 -4.41
CA SER A 295 34.93 14.67 -5.14
C SER A 295 34.61 14.01 -6.48
N ARG A 296 33.34 13.73 -6.76
CA ARG A 296 32.88 13.02 -7.96
C ARG A 296 32.26 13.96 -8.99
N GLU A 297 32.32 13.55 -10.25
CA GLU A 297 31.76 14.31 -11.39
C GLU A 297 30.24 14.45 -11.28
N GLU A 298 29.56 13.40 -10.81
CA GLU A 298 28.10 13.39 -10.62
C GLU A 298 27.64 14.48 -9.64
N SER A 299 28.44 14.81 -8.64
CA SER A 299 28.13 15.89 -7.71
C SER A 299 28.20 17.27 -8.35
N MET A 300 29.13 17.48 -9.29
CA MET A 300 29.21 18.73 -10.05
C MET A 300 27.99 18.92 -10.96
N LEU A 301 27.47 17.83 -11.52
CA LEU A 301 26.30 17.86 -12.41
C LEU A 301 24.99 18.00 -11.63
N TYR A 302 24.81 17.16 -10.61
CA TYR A 302 23.52 16.90 -9.98
C TYR A 302 23.43 17.32 -8.52
N GLY A 303 24.56 17.58 -7.84
CA GLY A 303 24.57 17.85 -6.40
C GLY A 303 23.66 19.02 -5.98
N LYS A 304 23.49 20.02 -6.84
CA LYS A 304 22.56 21.15 -6.62
C LYS A 304 21.08 20.79 -6.70
N LEU A 305 20.74 19.64 -7.30
CA LEU A 305 19.36 19.17 -7.49
C LEU A 305 18.90 18.25 -6.35
N VAL A 306 19.80 17.88 -5.44
CA VAL A 306 19.49 17.06 -4.28
C VAL A 306 19.61 17.93 -3.05
N SER A 307 18.53 18.07 -2.28
CA SER A 307 18.59 18.85 -1.05
C SER A 307 19.53 18.20 -0.02
N PRO A 308 20.13 18.99 0.90
CA PRO A 308 21.03 18.44 1.92
C PRO A 308 20.37 17.42 2.86
N VAL A 309 19.05 17.54 3.04
CA VAL A 309 18.25 16.63 3.85
C VAL A 309 17.21 16.01 2.94
N PHE A 310 17.54 14.82 2.45
CA PHE A 310 16.81 14.22 1.35
C PHE A 310 16.44 12.76 1.63
N LEU A 311 15.19 12.44 1.32
CA LEU A 311 14.58 11.13 1.52
C LEU A 311 14.70 10.29 0.26
N LEU A 312 15.25 9.08 0.39
CA LEU A 312 15.14 8.03 -0.61
C LEU A 312 14.33 6.90 0.05
N ALA A 313 13.20 6.51 -0.52
CA ALA A 313 12.32 5.52 0.11
C ALA A 313 11.67 4.61 -0.92
N GLY A 314 11.75 3.29 -0.68
CA GLY A 314 11.10 2.26 -1.48
C GLY A 314 9.74 1.86 -0.93
N SER A 315 8.80 1.56 -1.82
CA SER A 315 7.45 1.09 -1.49
C SER A 315 7.47 -0.23 -0.72
N SER A 316 8.40 -1.13 -1.02
CA SER A 316 8.54 -2.45 -0.38
C SER A 316 8.86 -2.36 1.10
N SER A 317 10.00 -1.77 1.46
CA SER A 317 10.47 -1.65 2.85
C SER A 317 9.46 -0.92 3.72
N LEU A 318 8.84 0.16 3.21
CA LEU A 318 7.78 0.88 3.95
C LEU A 318 6.54 0.01 4.18
N THR A 319 6.14 -0.79 3.18
CA THR A 319 5.00 -1.70 3.32
C THR A 319 5.28 -2.81 4.32
N MET A 320 6.46 -3.43 4.25
CA MET A 320 6.87 -4.47 5.19
C MET A 320 6.96 -3.94 6.61
N SER A 321 7.59 -2.77 6.80
CA SER A 321 7.64 -2.08 8.09
C SER A 321 6.23 -1.81 8.65
N ALA A 322 5.32 -1.24 7.85
CA ALA A 322 3.95 -0.96 8.29
C ALA A 322 3.18 -2.24 8.65
N CYS A 323 3.35 -3.31 7.87
CA CYS A 323 2.75 -4.61 8.16
C CYS A 323 3.29 -5.20 9.47
N TYR A 324 4.62 -5.22 9.66
CA TYR A 324 5.26 -5.73 10.86
C TYR A 324 4.79 -4.99 12.11
N GLU A 325 4.85 -3.65 12.08
CA GLU A 325 4.40 -2.81 13.18
C GLU A 325 2.94 -3.07 13.51
N LYS A 326 2.08 -3.21 12.49
CA LYS A 326 0.66 -3.45 12.72
C LYS A 326 0.36 -4.84 13.28
N LEU A 327 1.07 -5.87 12.81
CA LEU A 327 0.98 -7.23 13.37
C LEU A 327 1.38 -7.23 14.85
N ARG A 328 2.45 -6.49 15.20
CA ARG A 328 2.92 -6.37 16.57
C ARG A 328 1.94 -5.59 17.46
N GLU A 329 1.51 -4.41 17.01
CA GLU A 329 0.56 -3.53 17.71
C GLU A 329 -0.74 -4.29 18.07
N LEU A 330 -1.25 -5.09 17.13
CA LEU A 330 -2.50 -5.80 17.28
C LEU A 330 -2.34 -7.24 17.79
N SER A 331 -1.11 -7.68 18.09
CA SER A 331 -0.81 -9.06 18.49
C SER A 331 -1.36 -10.11 17.51
N LEU A 332 -1.15 -9.89 16.21
CA LEU A 332 -1.70 -10.70 15.12
C LEU A 332 -0.70 -11.67 14.49
N PHE A 333 0.54 -11.75 14.96
CA PHE A 333 1.49 -12.73 14.44
C PHE A 333 0.96 -14.16 14.61
N THR A 334 1.12 -14.96 13.57
CA THR A 334 0.81 -16.38 13.58
C THR A 334 1.85 -17.11 14.43
N HIS A 335 1.42 -17.77 15.49
CA HIS A 335 2.32 -18.54 16.37
C HIS A 335 2.66 -19.91 15.76
N ARG A 336 3.36 -19.91 14.62
CA ARG A 336 3.82 -21.12 13.93
C ARG A 336 5.30 -20.99 13.60
N ILE A 337 6.10 -21.99 13.98
CA ILE A 337 7.52 -22.05 13.60
C ILE A 337 7.58 -22.64 12.19
N ALA A 338 7.52 -21.78 11.18
CA ALA A 338 7.64 -22.13 9.77
C ALA A 338 8.21 -20.94 8.99
N LEU A 339 8.75 -21.19 7.81
CA LEU A 339 9.06 -20.11 6.86
C LEU A 339 7.75 -19.44 6.41
N PRO A 340 7.77 -18.14 6.05
CA PRO A 340 6.62 -17.52 5.41
C PRO A 340 6.24 -18.26 4.11
N GLU A 341 4.95 -18.36 3.83
CA GLU A 341 4.39 -19.11 2.69
C GLU A 341 3.63 -18.16 1.74
N LEU A 342 3.75 -18.38 0.43
CA LEU A 342 2.92 -17.70 -0.59
C LEU A 342 1.84 -18.65 -1.11
N LYS A 343 0.61 -18.16 -1.23
CA LYS A 343 -0.50 -18.85 -1.90
C LYS A 343 -1.05 -17.96 -2.99
N SER A 344 -1.12 -18.47 -4.21
CA SER A 344 -1.66 -17.69 -5.34
C SER A 344 -3.12 -17.94 -5.60
N TYR A 345 -3.79 -16.86 -5.94
CA TYR A 345 -5.14 -16.80 -6.43
C TYR A 345 -5.22 -15.80 -7.59
N THR A 346 -6.15 -16.04 -8.49
CA THR A 346 -6.42 -15.17 -9.63
C THR A 346 -7.88 -14.74 -9.59
N PHE A 347 -8.13 -13.42 -9.69
CA PHE A 347 -9.45 -12.90 -10.00
C PHE A 347 -9.71 -13.05 -11.49
N SER A 348 -10.51 -14.04 -11.88
CA SER A 348 -10.87 -14.30 -13.26
C SER A 348 -12.25 -13.73 -13.57
N ALA A 349 -12.39 -13.08 -14.72
CA ALA A 349 -13.69 -12.61 -15.20
C ALA A 349 -14.66 -13.79 -15.36
N THR A 350 -15.90 -13.59 -14.94
CA THR A 350 -16.95 -14.60 -15.13
C THR A 350 -17.46 -14.63 -16.57
N PRO A 351 -18.06 -15.74 -17.02
CA PRO A 351 -18.81 -15.79 -18.27
C PRO A 351 -19.88 -14.69 -18.34
N ALA A 352 -20.17 -14.22 -19.57
CA ALA A 352 -21.18 -13.19 -19.81
C ALA A 352 -22.56 -13.62 -19.26
N GLY A 353 -23.18 -12.74 -18.47
CA GLY A 353 -24.50 -12.97 -17.85
C GLY A 353 -24.47 -13.41 -16.38
N SER A 354 -23.28 -13.57 -15.77
CA SER A 354 -23.15 -13.77 -14.33
C SER A 354 -23.43 -12.49 -13.54
N GLU A 355 -24.05 -12.61 -12.36
CA GLU A 355 -24.27 -11.49 -11.43
C GLU A 355 -22.97 -11.06 -10.70
N THR A 356 -22.04 -12.00 -10.50
CA THR A 356 -20.71 -11.72 -9.97
C THR A 356 -19.75 -11.41 -11.12
N PRO A 357 -19.01 -10.28 -11.11
CA PRO A 357 -18.18 -9.89 -12.25
C PRO A 357 -16.86 -10.68 -12.35
N PHE A 358 -16.43 -11.31 -11.27
CA PHE A 358 -15.23 -12.15 -11.23
C PHE A 358 -15.34 -13.21 -10.12
N LEU A 359 -14.53 -14.25 -10.25
CA LEU A 359 -14.32 -15.28 -9.23
C LEU A 359 -12.86 -15.29 -8.81
N LEU A 360 -12.62 -15.58 -7.52
CA LEU A 360 -11.28 -15.83 -7.00
C LEU A 360 -10.98 -17.32 -7.14
N ILE A 361 -9.95 -17.68 -7.91
CA ILE A 361 -9.60 -19.07 -8.21
C ILE A 361 -8.16 -19.34 -7.76
N PRO A 362 -7.87 -20.38 -6.97
CA PRO A 362 -6.50 -20.76 -6.65
C PRO A 362 -5.69 -21.00 -7.92
N SER A 363 -4.46 -20.51 -7.95
CA SER A 363 -3.58 -20.68 -9.10
C SER A 363 -2.45 -21.61 -8.72
N ASP A 364 -2.19 -22.61 -9.56
CA ASP A 364 -1.25 -23.70 -9.26
C ASP A 364 0.24 -23.27 -9.27
N ASN A 365 0.56 -21.98 -9.35
CA ASN A 365 1.95 -21.50 -9.43
C ASN A 365 2.18 -20.18 -8.68
N VAL A 366 3.20 -20.17 -7.81
CA VAL A 366 4.09 -19.03 -7.50
C VAL A 366 5.52 -19.54 -7.58
#